data_AF-A0AAE0GC58-F1
#
_entry.id   AF-A0AAE0GC58-F1
#
_cell.length_a   1.000
_cell.length_b   1.000
_cell.length_c   1.000
_cell.angle_alpha   90.00
_cell.angle_beta   90.00
_cell.angle_gamma   90.00
#
_symmetry.space_group_name_H-M   'P 1'
#
loop_
_entity.id
_entity.type
_entity.pdbx_description
1 polymer ?
#
loop_
_entity_poly.entity_id
_entity_poly.type
_entity_poly.pdbx_seq_one_letter_code
_entity_poly.pdbx_strand_id
1 'polypeptide(L)'
;MGAASYEDVVRASPQLTADHLHPRGSDLLSARRSAVAQKRDPQEELRQAQLTSEAEVRAGVQVIADELSLGLDIVTALLEGAPHYCIQRLDQLQGAVMRLLASPVVGGGAGFRAIRAMADCCFPGAFQGDSIACAMRQMVQNVDAEAGGENVKEIVNTVHLMAKASATKLLPQGTFRVMFPLLRHVLGAASITPLTTEAYNVLSAHMAAGGELPRREILPLLFHMLELQGPGSTARLLPLVKSCCAGVDEADLTLVLNGLGSSAAHVRAAAIAGAMQVPCIEDLSVAPTTALTCQLFSATHDTDEGVKTAALNLWDHYDQELPADYASEMLAYLVSPSSSVRAAASTALTEAIRMHEDTLSATLNALMASFSACDMAAGRQAVAETLLKSVELLRARNLPAVSSFLSKCSGLECAW
;
A
#
# COMPACT_ATOMS: atom_id res chain seq x y z
N MET A 1 -4.73 58.58 50.50
CA MET A 1 -3.71 58.73 49.43
C MET A 1 -4.50 58.70 48.12
N GLY A 2 -4.97 59.82 47.56
CA GLY A 2 -4.23 60.92 46.90
C GLY A 2 -3.63 60.38 45.59
N ALA A 3 -3.93 60.82 44.36
CA ALA A 3 -4.38 62.10 43.79
C ALA A 3 -5.07 61.82 42.42
N ALA A 4 -6.20 62.43 42.03
CA ALA A 4 -6.43 63.79 41.46
C ALA A 4 -6.48 63.82 39.91
N SER A 5 -7.65 64.14 39.35
CA SER A 5 -7.79 64.95 38.13
C SER A 5 -9.16 65.65 38.17
N TYR A 6 -9.20 66.93 37.78
CA TYR A 6 -10.35 67.69 37.26
C TYR A 6 -9.78 69.05 36.79
N GLU A 7 -9.77 69.28 35.47
CA GLU A 7 -10.52 70.35 34.78
C GLU A 7 -10.14 71.78 35.18
N ASP A 8 -9.84 72.64 34.19
CA ASP A 8 -10.82 73.69 33.83
C ASP A 8 -10.38 74.60 32.67
N VAL A 9 -11.43 75.15 32.04
CA VAL A 9 -11.58 76.47 31.39
C VAL A 9 -11.80 76.51 29.88
N VAL A 10 -12.91 77.20 29.58
CA VAL A 10 -13.75 77.30 28.39
C VAL A 10 -13.62 78.70 27.74
N ARG A 11 -13.95 78.75 26.43
CA ARG A 11 -14.45 79.90 25.58
C ARG A 11 -13.44 80.93 25.01
N ALA A 12 -13.45 81.08 23.67
CA ALA A 12 -14.27 82.07 22.95
C ALA A 12 -14.08 81.98 21.40
N SER A 13 -15.17 82.15 20.63
CA SER A 13 -15.18 82.32 19.15
C SER A 13 -15.17 83.83 18.76
N PRO A 14 -15.01 84.20 17.47
CA PRO A 14 -16.22 84.43 16.64
C PRO A 14 -16.12 84.18 15.11
N GLN A 15 -17.27 83.72 14.59
CA GLN A 15 -18.00 83.99 13.32
C GLN A 15 -17.31 84.41 12.01
N LEU A 16 -17.76 83.78 10.90
CA LEU A 16 -18.07 84.45 9.63
C LEU A 16 -19.26 83.75 8.93
N THR A 17 -20.05 84.58 8.26
CA THR A 17 -21.49 84.50 7.94
C THR A 17 -21.86 83.71 6.68
N ALA A 18 -23.09 83.23 6.64
CA ALA A 18 -23.80 82.75 5.44
C ALA A 18 -24.55 83.90 4.76
N ASP A 19 -24.74 83.84 3.43
CA ASP A 19 -25.91 84.41 2.76
C ASP A 19 -26.19 83.80 1.35
N HIS A 20 -27.39 83.21 1.25
CA HIS A 20 -28.39 83.19 0.17
C HIS A 20 -28.06 82.97 -1.34
N LEU A 21 -28.61 81.89 -1.94
CA LEU A 21 -29.76 81.87 -2.89
C LEU A 21 -30.02 80.48 -3.53
N HIS A 22 -31.22 80.29 -4.07
CA HIS A 22 -32.04 79.06 -4.13
C HIS A 22 -32.07 78.41 -5.56
N PRO A 23 -32.94 77.41 -5.86
CA PRO A 23 -32.63 76.05 -6.32
C PRO A 23 -32.82 75.79 -7.83
N ARG A 24 -32.24 74.70 -8.37
CA ARG A 24 -32.79 73.86 -9.47
C ARG A 24 -31.76 72.81 -9.89
N GLY A 25 -32.01 71.53 -9.58
CA GLY A 25 -31.16 70.44 -10.06
C GLY A 25 -31.26 69.09 -9.33
N SER A 26 -32.15 68.95 -8.33
CA SER A 26 -32.23 67.73 -7.51
C SER A 26 -32.91 66.54 -8.19
N ASP A 27 -33.73 66.77 -9.22
CA ASP A 27 -34.68 65.72 -9.67
C ASP A 27 -34.17 64.92 -10.89
N LEU A 28 -33.08 65.35 -11.53
CA LEU A 28 -32.43 64.58 -12.60
C LEU A 28 -31.24 63.73 -12.11
N LEU A 29 -30.72 64.02 -10.92
CA LEU A 29 -29.61 63.27 -10.30
C LEU A 29 -30.10 62.10 -9.43
N SER A 30 -31.33 62.15 -8.91
CA SER A 30 -31.94 61.06 -8.14
C SER A 30 -32.37 59.90 -9.06
N ALA A 31 -32.95 60.19 -10.23
CA ALA A 31 -33.34 59.18 -11.22
C ALA A 31 -32.13 58.49 -11.90
N ARG A 32 -30.97 59.17 -11.97
CA ARG A 32 -29.74 58.60 -12.52
C ARG A 32 -28.94 57.80 -11.50
N ARG A 33 -29.18 57.99 -10.19
CA ARG A 33 -28.63 57.16 -9.11
C ARG A 33 -29.41 55.88 -8.87
N SER A 34 -30.71 55.84 -9.18
CA SER A 34 -31.51 54.61 -9.10
C SER A 34 -31.32 53.64 -10.27
N ALA A 35 -30.84 54.12 -11.43
CA ALA A 35 -30.60 53.27 -12.61
C ALA A 35 -29.19 52.66 -12.68
N VAL A 36 -28.25 53.12 -11.85
CA VAL A 36 -26.87 52.56 -11.74
C VAL A 36 -26.76 51.56 -10.57
N ALA A 37 -27.82 51.40 -9.78
CA ALA A 37 -27.86 50.48 -8.64
C ALA A 37 -28.22 49.03 -9.00
N GLN A 38 -28.47 48.69 -10.27
CA GLN A 38 -28.83 47.32 -10.67
C GLN A 38 -28.20 46.96 -12.02
N LYS A 39 -26.89 46.76 -12.01
CA LYS A 39 -26.23 45.73 -12.83
C LYS A 39 -24.94 45.38 -12.11
N ARG A 40 -25.09 44.57 -11.05
CA ARG A 40 -23.94 43.85 -10.52
C ARG A 40 -23.42 43.00 -11.68
N ASP A 41 -22.13 43.10 -11.94
CA ASP A 41 -21.49 42.34 -13.01
C ASP A 41 -21.80 40.84 -12.77
N PRO A 42 -22.42 40.13 -13.72
CA PRO A 42 -22.69 38.69 -13.58
C PRO A 42 -21.45 37.89 -13.17
N GLN A 43 -20.25 38.33 -13.56
CA GLN A 43 -18.99 37.71 -13.13
C GLN A 43 -18.71 37.92 -11.64
N GLU A 44 -19.04 39.08 -11.08
CA GLU A 44 -18.84 39.37 -9.66
C GLU A 44 -19.84 38.63 -8.78
N GLU A 45 -21.08 38.45 -9.24
CA GLU A 45 -22.08 37.62 -8.55
C GLU A 45 -21.68 36.13 -8.54
N LEU A 46 -21.18 35.61 -9.66
CA LEU A 46 -20.64 34.25 -9.75
C LEU A 46 -19.43 34.06 -8.84
N ARG A 47 -18.50 35.03 -8.80
CA ARG A 47 -17.34 35.01 -7.90
C ARG A 47 -17.77 35.03 -6.43
N GLN A 48 -18.75 35.86 -6.08
CA GLN A 48 -19.23 35.96 -4.71
C GLN A 48 -19.98 34.69 -4.28
N ALA A 49 -20.75 34.07 -5.18
CA ALA A 49 -21.38 32.77 -4.94
C ALA A 49 -20.34 31.66 -4.75
N GLN A 50 -19.29 31.63 -5.57
CA GLN A 50 -18.16 30.70 -5.41
C GLN A 50 -17.44 30.87 -4.07
N LEU A 51 -17.10 32.10 -3.69
CA LEU A 51 -16.46 32.38 -2.40
C LEU A 51 -17.33 31.99 -1.21
N THR A 52 -18.66 32.15 -1.33
CA THR A 52 -19.60 31.74 -0.28
C THR A 52 -19.63 30.23 -0.14
N SER A 53 -19.72 29.51 -1.26
CA SER A 53 -19.67 28.04 -1.27
C SER A 53 -18.35 27.50 -0.75
N GLU A 54 -17.21 28.09 -1.13
CA GLU A 54 -15.90 27.73 -0.56
C GLU A 54 -15.83 28.00 0.95
N ALA A 55 -16.44 29.09 1.43
CA ALA A 55 -16.48 29.39 2.85
C ALA A 55 -17.29 28.35 3.65
N GLU A 56 -18.42 27.91 3.11
CA GLU A 56 -19.22 26.81 3.70
C GLU A 56 -18.42 25.51 3.77
N VAL A 57 -17.70 25.16 2.70
CA VAL A 57 -16.81 23.99 2.67
C VAL A 57 -15.68 24.13 3.68
N ARG A 58 -15.01 25.28 3.76
CA ARG A 58 -13.93 25.54 4.73
C ARG A 58 -14.44 25.42 6.17
N ALA A 59 -15.65 25.91 6.47
CA ALA A 59 -16.26 25.78 7.77
C ALA A 59 -16.52 24.30 8.11
N GLY A 60 -17.05 23.52 7.17
CA GLY A 60 -17.24 22.07 7.35
C GLY A 60 -15.92 21.33 7.59
N VAL A 61 -14.87 21.64 6.81
CA VAL A 61 -13.53 21.06 7.00
C VAL A 61 -12.95 21.44 8.36
N GLN A 62 -13.17 22.67 8.84
CA GLN A 62 -12.70 23.10 10.15
C GLN A 62 -13.37 22.32 11.30
N VAL A 63 -14.69 22.08 11.22
CA VAL A 63 -15.38 21.24 12.22
C VAL A 63 -14.77 19.84 12.28
N ILE A 64 -14.53 19.22 11.12
CA ILE A 64 -13.88 17.90 11.05
C ILE A 64 -12.44 17.97 11.59
N ALA A 65 -11.70 19.05 11.28
CA ALA A 65 -10.35 19.27 11.78
C ALA A 65 -10.30 19.32 13.31
N ASP A 66 -11.27 20.02 13.92
CA ASP A 66 -11.37 20.18 15.36
C ASP A 66 -11.71 18.86 16.04
N GLU A 67 -12.66 18.09 15.50
CA GLU A 67 -13.02 16.76 16.02
C GLU A 67 -11.85 15.78 15.94
N LEU A 68 -11.15 15.73 14.79
CA LEU A 68 -9.97 14.88 14.61
C LEU A 68 -8.82 15.31 15.53
N SER A 69 -8.60 16.62 15.69
CA SER A 69 -7.58 17.15 16.59
C SER A 69 -7.88 16.80 18.05
N LEU A 70 -9.15 16.91 18.47
CA LEU A 70 -9.59 16.50 19.80
C LEU A 70 -9.33 15.01 20.04
N GLY A 71 -9.66 14.15 19.07
CA GLY A 71 -9.37 12.71 19.17
C GLY A 71 -7.87 12.42 19.33
N LEU A 72 -7.02 13.09 18.56
CA LEU A 72 -5.57 12.97 18.64
C LEU A 72 -4.99 13.53 19.95
N ASP A 73 -5.55 14.63 20.47
CA ASP A 73 -5.15 15.20 21.76
C ASP A 73 -5.54 14.27 22.92
N ILE A 74 -6.69 13.59 22.85
CA ILE A 74 -7.06 12.53 23.81
C ILE A 74 -6.04 11.38 23.76
N VAL A 75 -5.66 10.91 22.57
CA VAL A 75 -4.64 9.86 22.41
C VAL A 75 -3.30 10.31 23.00
N THR A 76 -2.89 11.56 22.73
CA THR A 76 -1.66 12.15 23.27
C THR A 76 -1.69 12.19 24.80
N ALA A 77 -2.77 12.69 25.40
CA ALA A 77 -2.92 12.75 26.86
C ALA A 77 -2.92 11.37 27.53
N LEU A 78 -3.50 10.35 26.88
CA LEU A 78 -3.47 8.97 27.36
C LEU A 78 -2.05 8.39 27.36
N LEU A 79 -1.30 8.63 26.29
CA LEU A 79 0.09 8.19 26.15
C LEU A 79 0.99 8.82 27.23
N GLU A 80 0.85 10.12 27.45
CA GLU A 80 1.62 10.85 28.47
C GLU A 80 1.20 10.49 29.91
N GLY A 81 -0.09 10.32 30.16
CA GLY A 81 -0.63 10.06 31.49
C GLY A 81 -0.54 8.60 31.94
N ALA A 82 -0.56 7.65 31.01
CA ALA A 82 -0.59 6.21 31.31
C ALA A 82 0.28 5.37 30.34
N PRO A 83 1.60 5.65 30.23
CA PRO A 83 2.47 5.03 29.22
C PRO A 83 2.56 3.50 29.34
N HIS A 84 2.59 2.96 30.57
CA HIS A 84 2.66 1.51 30.81
C HIS A 84 1.43 0.74 30.31
N TYR A 85 0.25 1.37 30.34
CA TYR A 85 -0.97 0.76 29.82
C TYR A 85 -1.00 0.89 28.29
N CYS A 86 -0.63 2.07 27.78
CA CYS A 86 -0.71 2.37 26.35
C CYS A 86 0.29 1.56 25.51
N ILE A 87 1.49 1.25 26.03
CA ILE A 87 2.52 0.52 25.28
C ILE A 87 2.04 -0.84 24.72
N GLN A 88 1.08 -1.48 25.41
CA GLN A 88 0.48 -2.76 25.03
C GLN A 88 -0.64 -2.65 23.98
N ARG A 89 -1.00 -1.42 23.58
CA ARG A 89 -2.12 -1.11 22.66
C ARG A 89 -1.70 -0.16 21.54
N LEU A 90 -0.40 0.11 21.39
CA LEU A 90 0.10 1.05 20.39
C LEU A 90 -0.19 0.58 18.96
N ASP A 91 -0.27 -0.73 18.73
CA ASP A 91 -0.64 -1.34 17.45
C ASP A 91 -2.03 -0.87 16.97
N GLN A 92 -3.00 -0.80 17.87
CA GLN A 92 -4.36 -0.36 17.56
C GLN A 92 -4.44 1.12 17.23
N LEU A 93 -3.55 1.93 17.81
CA LEU A 93 -3.52 3.38 17.64
C LEU A 93 -2.67 3.81 16.43
N GLN A 94 -1.55 3.12 16.18
CA GLN A 94 -0.55 3.50 15.19
C GLN A 94 -1.14 3.70 13.80
N GLY A 95 -1.96 2.76 13.33
CA GLY A 95 -2.56 2.84 12.00
C GLY A 95 -3.51 4.04 11.82
N ALA A 96 -4.21 4.46 12.87
CA ALA A 96 -5.06 5.64 12.83
C ALA A 96 -4.23 6.93 12.88
N VAL A 97 -3.27 7.01 13.81
CA VAL A 97 -2.42 8.19 13.97
C VAL A 97 -1.54 8.42 12.73
N MET A 98 -0.97 7.38 12.14
CA MET A 98 -0.16 7.48 10.92
C MET A 98 -0.96 8.01 9.71
N ARG A 99 -2.24 7.60 9.56
CA ARG A 99 -3.12 8.15 8.52
C ARG A 99 -3.42 9.63 8.74
N LEU A 100 -3.59 10.05 10.00
CA LEU A 100 -3.82 11.45 10.34
C LEU A 100 -2.55 12.31 10.29
N LEU A 101 -1.36 11.71 10.48
CA LEU A 101 -0.08 12.37 10.24
C LEU A 101 0.07 12.79 8.78
N ALA A 102 -0.48 12.00 7.85
CA ALA A 102 -0.52 12.30 6.42
C ALA A 102 -1.49 13.44 6.05
N SER A 103 -2.43 13.74 6.94
CA SER A 103 -3.50 14.70 6.64
C SER A 103 -2.94 16.12 6.55
N PRO A 104 -3.27 16.88 5.48
CA PRO A 104 -2.91 18.29 5.40
C PRO A 104 -3.66 19.15 6.44
N VAL A 105 -4.71 18.62 7.05
CA VAL A 105 -5.59 19.34 7.98
C VAL A 105 -5.04 19.27 9.40
N VAL A 106 -4.73 18.08 9.91
CA VAL A 106 -4.34 17.86 11.31
C VAL A 106 -2.90 17.33 11.48
N GLY A 107 -2.25 16.92 10.40
CA GLY A 107 -0.98 16.19 10.45
C GLY A 107 0.20 17.01 10.98
N GLY A 108 0.26 18.30 10.67
CA GLY A 108 1.33 19.20 11.17
C GLY A 108 1.20 19.58 12.65
N GLY A 109 0.02 19.41 13.24
CA GLY A 109 -0.27 19.79 14.63
C GLY A 109 -0.51 18.57 15.52
N ALA A 110 -1.79 18.22 15.71
CA ALA A 110 -2.18 17.14 16.61
C ALA A 110 -1.63 15.76 16.18
N GLY A 111 -1.53 15.50 14.86
CA GLY A 111 -0.98 14.24 14.36
C GLY A 111 0.50 14.06 14.72
N PHE A 112 1.29 15.12 14.55
CA PHE A 112 2.70 15.14 14.93
C PHE A 112 2.89 14.92 16.43
N ARG A 113 2.12 15.61 17.28
CA ARG A 113 2.18 15.45 18.74
C ARG A 113 1.84 14.04 19.19
N ALA A 114 0.82 13.42 18.59
CA ALA A 114 0.44 12.05 18.91
C ALA A 114 1.55 11.04 18.58
N ILE A 115 2.21 11.15 17.42
CA ILE A 115 3.35 10.27 17.08
C ILE A 115 4.53 10.50 18.01
N ARG A 116 4.83 11.76 18.35
CA ARG A 116 5.87 12.08 19.32
C ARG A 116 5.59 11.40 20.68
N ALA A 117 4.38 11.53 21.20
CA ALA A 117 3.99 10.89 22.44
C ALA A 117 4.06 9.36 22.38
N MET A 118 3.69 8.75 21.24
CA MET A 118 3.87 7.31 21.02
C MET A 118 5.35 6.89 21.04
N ALA A 119 6.22 7.69 20.43
CA ALA A 119 7.65 7.44 20.41
C ALA A 119 8.26 7.54 21.82
N ASP A 120 7.89 8.57 22.58
CA ASP A 120 8.35 8.78 23.95
C ASP A 120 7.88 7.66 24.91
N CYS A 121 6.69 7.08 24.67
CA CYS A 121 6.20 5.91 25.41
C CYS A 121 7.05 4.65 25.21
N CYS A 122 7.66 4.50 24.04
CA CYS A 122 8.33 3.27 23.64
C CYS A 122 9.77 3.18 24.09
N PHE A 123 10.45 4.31 24.36
CA PHE A 123 11.83 4.31 24.83
C PHE A 123 12.24 5.69 25.39
N PRO A 124 12.29 5.90 26.71
CA PRO A 124 12.60 7.21 27.30
C PRO A 124 14.10 7.57 27.29
N GLY A 125 14.84 7.16 26.26
CA GLY A 125 16.32 7.21 26.25
C GLY A 125 16.93 7.66 24.92
N ALA A 126 17.67 6.76 24.27
CA ALA A 126 18.53 7.04 23.12
C ALA A 126 17.82 7.59 21.87
N PHE A 127 16.50 7.53 21.83
CA PHE A 127 15.70 8.08 20.74
C PHE A 127 14.89 9.26 21.26
N GLN A 128 14.97 10.38 20.55
CA GLN A 128 14.15 11.54 20.85
C GLN A 128 12.83 11.42 20.10
N GLY A 129 11.69 11.56 20.79
CA GLY A 129 10.37 11.48 20.18
C GLY A 129 10.18 12.47 19.02
N ASP A 130 10.78 13.66 19.11
CA ASP A 130 10.78 14.65 18.03
C ASP A 130 11.47 14.16 16.77
N SER A 131 12.64 13.51 16.88
CA SER A 131 13.33 12.93 15.71
C SER A 131 12.52 11.82 15.07
N ILE A 132 11.91 10.94 15.87
CA ILE A 132 11.05 9.87 15.34
C ILE A 132 9.81 10.46 14.66
N ALA A 133 9.14 11.44 15.27
CA ALA A 133 7.97 12.07 14.70
C ALA A 133 8.31 12.81 13.39
N CYS A 134 9.46 13.49 13.34
CA CYS A 134 9.97 14.10 12.11
C CYS A 134 10.27 13.05 11.03
N ALA A 135 10.94 11.94 11.38
CA ALA A 135 11.23 10.86 10.45
C ALA A 135 9.94 10.22 9.89
N MET A 136 8.96 9.96 10.74
CA MET A 136 7.65 9.42 10.33
C MET A 136 6.90 10.40 9.44
N ARG A 137 6.95 11.70 9.75
CA ARG A 137 6.33 12.74 8.93
C ARG A 137 7.02 12.86 7.57
N GLN A 138 8.35 12.83 7.53
CA GLN A 138 9.12 12.78 6.28
C GLN A 138 8.73 11.55 5.45
N MET A 139 8.64 10.37 6.06
CA MET A 139 8.26 9.13 5.38
C MET A 139 6.87 9.24 4.74
N VAL A 140 5.92 9.84 5.45
CA VAL A 140 4.54 10.00 4.97
C VAL A 140 4.43 11.10 3.89
N GLN A 141 5.30 12.10 3.92
CA GLN A 141 5.33 13.21 2.97
C GLN A 141 6.16 12.93 1.71
N ASN A 142 7.20 12.12 1.83
CA ASN A 142 8.14 11.79 0.76
C ASN A 142 7.76 10.43 0.14
N VAL A 143 6.97 10.47 -0.93
CA VAL A 143 6.56 9.25 -1.67
C VAL A 143 7.77 8.58 -2.35
N ASP A 144 8.78 9.35 -2.75
CA ASP A 144 9.97 8.85 -3.46
C ASP A 144 11.24 9.20 -2.69
N ALA A 145 11.59 8.37 -1.70
CA ALA A 145 12.84 8.49 -0.97
C ALA A 145 14.03 8.01 -1.83
N GLU A 146 14.38 8.76 -2.88
CA GLU A 146 15.72 8.68 -3.44
C GLU A 146 16.69 9.32 -2.44
N ALA A 147 17.45 8.47 -1.75
CA ALA A 147 18.32 8.84 -0.64
C ALA A 147 19.38 9.86 -1.09
N GLY A 148 19.18 11.14 -0.73
CA GLY A 148 20.18 12.19 -0.98
C GLY A 148 19.76 13.63 -0.62
N GLY A 149 18.47 13.91 -0.46
CA GLY A 149 17.99 15.26 -0.11
C GLY A 149 17.94 15.56 1.40
N GLU A 150 17.99 16.85 1.77
CA GLU A 150 17.76 17.33 3.14
C GLU A 150 16.45 16.80 3.76
N ASN A 151 15.46 16.48 2.91
CA ASN A 151 14.15 15.95 3.28
C ASN A 151 14.15 14.50 3.82
N VAL A 152 15.28 13.78 3.82
CA VAL A 152 15.37 12.38 4.33
C VAL A 152 16.24 12.30 5.60
N LYS A 153 16.82 13.41 6.05
CA LYS A 153 17.83 13.45 7.11
C LYS A 153 17.38 12.76 8.41
N GLU A 154 16.13 12.96 8.84
CA GLU A 154 15.64 12.38 10.10
C GLU A 154 15.37 10.88 9.97
N ILE A 155 14.91 10.42 8.79
CA ILE A 155 14.83 8.98 8.49
C ILE A 155 16.22 8.35 8.60
N VAL A 156 17.23 8.97 7.95
CA VAL A 156 18.60 8.46 7.97
C VAL A 156 19.15 8.35 9.39
N ASN A 157 19.05 9.44 10.14
CA ASN A 157 19.53 9.49 11.53
C ASN A 157 18.82 8.45 12.41
N THR A 158 17.50 8.32 12.27
CA THR A 158 16.71 7.40 13.10
C THR A 158 17.07 5.95 12.80
N VAL A 159 17.18 5.55 11.53
CA VAL A 159 17.56 4.18 11.16
C VAL A 159 19.00 3.85 11.58
N HIS A 160 19.93 4.80 11.46
CA HIS A 160 21.29 4.62 11.94
C HIS A 160 21.34 4.42 13.47
N LEU A 161 20.56 5.20 14.23
CA LEU A 161 20.42 5.02 15.67
C LEU A 161 19.80 3.66 16.02
N MET A 162 18.80 3.20 15.26
CA MET A 162 18.20 1.87 15.43
C MET A 162 19.22 0.76 15.19
N ALA A 163 20.01 0.85 14.13
CA ALA A 163 21.07 -0.12 13.81
C ALA A 163 22.14 -0.16 14.90
N LYS A 164 22.61 1.01 15.36
CA LYS A 164 23.57 1.11 16.45
C LYS A 164 23.04 0.54 17.76
N ALA A 165 21.79 0.84 18.12
CA ALA A 165 21.16 0.28 19.30
C ALA A 165 21.06 -1.25 19.22
N SER A 166 20.53 -1.75 18.09
CA SER A 166 20.30 -3.18 17.82
C SER A 166 21.59 -4.00 17.78
N ALA A 167 22.73 -3.38 17.45
CA ALA A 167 24.05 -4.02 17.49
C ALA A 167 24.51 -4.37 18.91
N THR A 168 24.00 -3.67 19.93
CA THR A 168 24.33 -3.92 21.34
C THR A 168 23.26 -4.72 22.07
N LYS A 169 21.98 -4.41 21.81
CA LYS A 169 20.82 -5.06 22.41
C LYS A 169 19.61 -4.84 21.52
N LEU A 170 18.75 -5.87 21.41
CA LEU A 170 17.48 -5.75 20.71
C LEU A 170 16.63 -4.63 21.27
N LEU A 171 15.93 -3.93 20.38
CA LEU A 171 14.94 -2.93 20.80
C LEU A 171 13.82 -3.64 21.56
N PRO A 172 13.23 -3.01 22.59
CA PRO A 172 12.00 -3.51 23.19
C PRO A 172 10.92 -3.67 22.11
N GLN A 173 10.06 -4.68 22.27
CA GLN A 173 9.09 -5.04 21.23
C GLN A 173 8.16 -3.89 20.85
N GLY A 174 7.67 -3.11 21.83
CA GLY A 174 6.85 -1.92 21.57
C GLY A 174 7.60 -0.86 20.75
N THR A 175 8.87 -0.63 21.04
CA THR A 175 9.74 0.29 20.29
C THR A 175 9.93 -0.18 18.86
N PHE A 176 10.28 -1.45 18.67
CA PHE A 176 10.46 -2.04 17.33
C PHE A 176 9.18 -1.87 16.50
N ARG A 177 8.01 -2.16 17.07
CA ARG A 177 6.72 -2.00 16.39
C ARG A 177 6.44 -0.55 15.99
N VAL A 178 6.65 0.41 16.90
CA VAL A 178 6.45 1.84 16.57
C VAL A 178 7.39 2.29 15.46
N MET A 179 8.63 1.81 15.45
CA MET A 179 9.64 2.20 14.47
C MET A 179 9.62 1.39 13.16
N PHE A 180 8.97 0.23 13.14
CA PHE A 180 8.94 -0.67 11.99
C PHE A 180 8.50 0.00 10.68
N PRO A 181 7.53 0.94 10.65
CA PRO A 181 7.20 1.67 9.42
C PRO A 181 8.40 2.33 8.74
N LEU A 182 9.38 2.86 9.50
CA LEU A 182 10.60 3.45 8.94
C LEU A 182 11.48 2.39 8.28
N LEU A 183 11.64 1.22 8.93
CA LEU A 183 12.38 0.09 8.34
C LEU A 183 11.69 -0.39 7.08
N ARG A 184 10.37 -0.54 7.12
CA ARG A 184 9.56 -0.92 5.97
C ARG A 184 9.72 0.06 4.81
N HIS A 185 9.70 1.36 5.09
CA HIS A 185 9.89 2.39 4.07
C HIS A 185 11.28 2.31 3.41
N VAL A 186 12.35 2.16 4.21
CA VAL A 186 13.71 2.04 3.68
C VAL A 186 13.93 0.74 2.89
N LEU A 187 13.44 -0.38 3.40
CA LEU A 187 13.61 -1.69 2.76
C LEU A 187 12.69 -1.88 1.55
N GLY A 188 11.58 -1.14 1.49
CA GLY A 188 10.60 -1.15 0.41
C GLY A 188 10.91 -0.14 -0.71
N ALA A 189 12.00 0.60 -0.61
CA ALA A 189 12.43 1.53 -1.64
C ALA A 189 12.70 0.82 -2.98
N ALA A 190 12.49 1.52 -4.09
CA ALA A 190 12.71 0.99 -5.44
C ALA A 190 14.20 0.78 -5.79
N SER A 191 15.12 1.29 -4.97
CA SER A 191 16.56 1.20 -5.17
C SER A 191 17.28 0.85 -3.86
N ILE A 192 18.44 0.20 -3.99
CA ILE A 192 19.29 -0.13 -2.86
C ILE A 192 20.02 1.13 -2.41
N THR A 193 19.95 1.44 -1.13
CA THR A 193 20.66 2.57 -0.51
C THR A 193 21.61 2.06 0.57
N PRO A 194 22.57 2.87 1.05
CA PRO A 194 23.39 2.51 2.21
C PRO A 194 22.54 2.14 3.44
N LEU A 195 21.38 2.77 3.60
CA LEU A 195 20.42 2.50 4.67
C LEU A 195 19.75 1.13 4.57
N THR A 196 19.62 0.57 3.37
CA THR A 196 19.05 -0.77 3.18
C THR A 196 19.81 -1.82 4.00
N THR A 197 21.14 -1.71 4.09
CA THR A 197 21.95 -2.65 4.89
C THR A 197 21.73 -2.48 6.39
N GLU A 198 21.65 -1.24 6.87
CA GLU A 198 21.38 -0.95 8.28
C GLU A 198 19.98 -1.42 8.70
N ALA A 199 18.96 -1.09 7.91
CA ALA A 199 17.60 -1.52 8.16
C ALA A 199 17.45 -3.06 8.10
N TYR A 200 18.16 -3.71 7.17
CA TYR A 200 18.23 -5.17 7.09
C TYR A 200 18.83 -5.75 8.37
N ASN A 201 19.93 -5.19 8.88
CA ASN A 201 20.59 -5.70 10.10
C ASN A 201 19.67 -5.61 11.32
N VAL A 202 18.92 -4.51 11.45
CA VAL A 202 17.91 -4.36 12.51
C VAL A 202 16.83 -5.43 12.37
N LEU A 203 16.24 -5.56 11.19
CA LEU A 203 15.17 -6.54 10.93
C LEU A 203 15.67 -7.96 11.22
N SER A 204 16.83 -8.34 10.67
CA SER A 204 17.44 -9.66 10.84
C SER A 204 17.70 -10.01 12.30
N ALA A 205 18.19 -9.06 13.10
CA ALA A 205 18.43 -9.28 14.53
C ALA A 205 17.13 -9.54 15.29
N HIS A 206 16.07 -8.78 14.98
CA HIS A 206 14.76 -8.96 15.59
C HIS A 206 14.06 -10.25 15.15
N MET A 207 14.24 -10.67 13.90
CA MET A 207 13.73 -11.95 13.40
C MET A 207 14.39 -13.14 14.09
N ALA A 208 15.71 -13.11 14.25
CA ALA A 208 16.46 -14.16 14.94
C ALA A 208 16.04 -14.33 16.42
N ALA A 209 15.49 -13.28 17.04
CA ALA A 209 15.06 -13.30 18.43
C ALA A 209 13.70 -13.97 18.68
N GLY A 210 12.91 -14.24 17.63
CA GLY A 210 11.63 -14.95 17.76
C GLY A 210 10.49 -14.17 18.44
N GLY A 211 10.57 -12.84 18.52
CA GLY A 211 9.48 -12.02 19.07
C GLY A 211 8.22 -12.00 18.18
N GLU A 212 7.12 -11.40 18.65
CA GLU A 212 5.97 -11.19 17.76
C GLU A 212 6.28 -10.06 16.77
N LEU A 213 6.34 -10.42 15.50
CA LEU A 213 6.74 -9.58 14.38
C LEU A 213 5.54 -9.33 13.46
N PRO A 214 5.48 -8.18 12.77
CA PRO A 214 4.47 -7.90 11.75
C PRO A 214 4.74 -8.71 10.47
N ARG A 215 4.61 -10.05 10.54
CA ARG A 215 4.96 -10.99 9.47
C ARG A 215 4.25 -10.71 8.16
N ARG A 216 2.97 -10.32 8.24
CA ARG A 216 2.16 -9.87 7.09
C ARG A 216 2.84 -8.77 6.27
N GLU A 217 3.61 -7.91 6.93
CA GLU A 217 4.30 -6.78 6.31
C GLU A 217 5.75 -7.12 5.95
N ILE A 218 6.41 -7.96 6.75
CA ILE A 218 7.79 -8.38 6.54
C ILE A 218 7.92 -9.31 5.33
N LEU A 219 7.01 -10.27 5.14
CA LEU A 219 7.19 -11.26 4.08
C LEU A 219 7.18 -10.65 2.66
N PRO A 220 6.22 -9.78 2.29
CA PRO A 220 6.28 -9.07 1.00
C PRO A 220 7.56 -8.22 0.85
N LEU A 221 8.05 -7.64 1.95
CA LEU A 221 9.29 -6.86 1.97
C LEU A 221 10.52 -7.72 1.69
N LEU A 222 10.57 -8.94 2.20
CA LEU A 222 11.64 -9.89 1.93
C LEU A 222 11.65 -10.34 0.45
N PHE A 223 10.48 -10.59 -0.14
CA PHE A 223 10.37 -10.88 -1.57
C PHE A 223 10.78 -9.70 -2.43
N HIS A 224 10.34 -8.49 -2.08
CA HIS A 224 10.79 -7.25 -2.75
C HIS A 224 12.31 -7.11 -2.72
N MET A 225 12.95 -7.33 -1.56
CA MET A 225 14.40 -7.26 -1.46
C MET A 225 15.12 -8.34 -2.27
N LEU A 226 14.59 -9.57 -2.33
CA LEU A 226 15.13 -10.63 -3.18
C LEU A 226 15.07 -10.23 -4.66
N GLU A 227 13.95 -9.65 -5.11
CA GLU A 227 13.78 -9.19 -6.49
C GLU A 227 14.73 -8.03 -6.79
N LEU A 228 14.78 -7.02 -5.92
CA LEU A 228 15.60 -5.82 -6.08
C LEU A 228 17.11 -6.10 -6.08
N GLN A 229 17.58 -7.00 -5.20
CA GLN A 229 19.00 -7.31 -5.05
C GLN A 229 19.49 -8.46 -5.93
N GLY A 230 18.57 -9.14 -6.61
CA GLY A 230 18.86 -10.27 -7.47
C GLY A 230 19.36 -11.53 -6.73
N PRO A 231 19.78 -12.56 -7.48
CA PRO A 231 20.01 -13.91 -6.95
C PRO A 231 21.16 -14.00 -5.94
N GLY A 232 22.14 -13.09 -5.99
CA GLY A 232 23.27 -13.07 -5.04
C GLY A 232 22.86 -12.79 -3.59
N SER A 233 21.67 -12.20 -3.37
CA SER A 233 21.12 -11.94 -2.04
C SER A 233 20.46 -13.16 -1.38
N THR A 234 20.22 -14.24 -2.14
CA THR A 234 19.42 -15.39 -1.70
C THR A 234 19.99 -16.05 -0.44
N ALA A 235 21.30 -16.27 -0.37
CA ALA A 235 21.94 -16.88 0.79
C ALA A 235 21.71 -16.10 2.09
N ARG A 236 21.55 -14.78 1.98
CA ARG A 236 21.31 -13.87 3.11
C ARG A 236 19.82 -13.75 3.45
N LEU A 237 18.95 -13.64 2.46
CA LEU A 237 17.52 -13.36 2.67
C LEU A 237 16.67 -14.62 2.89
N LEU A 238 17.05 -15.76 2.30
CA LEU A 238 16.28 -17.00 2.42
C LEU A 238 16.08 -17.48 3.86
N PRO A 239 17.09 -17.43 4.76
CA PRO A 239 16.87 -17.77 6.17
C PRO A 239 15.80 -16.90 6.84
N LEU A 240 15.72 -15.61 6.49
CA LEU A 240 14.68 -14.72 7.01
C LEU A 240 13.31 -15.07 6.44
N VAL A 241 13.21 -15.40 5.15
CA VAL A 241 11.95 -15.85 4.54
C VAL A 241 11.44 -17.09 5.28
N LYS A 242 12.29 -18.10 5.47
CA LYS A 242 11.95 -19.33 6.21
C LYS A 242 11.49 -19.05 7.64
N SER A 243 12.26 -18.23 8.37
CA SER A 243 11.92 -17.82 9.74
C SER A 243 10.61 -17.04 9.82
N CYS A 244 10.31 -16.21 8.81
CA CYS A 244 9.04 -15.50 8.73
C CYS A 244 7.88 -16.47 8.51
N CYS A 245 8.02 -17.38 7.54
CA CYS A 245 6.99 -18.37 7.20
C CYS A 245 6.70 -19.38 8.32
N ALA A 246 7.68 -19.69 9.17
CA ALA A 246 7.51 -20.53 10.36
C ALA A 246 6.48 -19.99 11.37
N GLY A 247 6.12 -18.71 11.29
CA GLY A 247 5.06 -18.11 12.13
C GLY A 247 3.89 -17.56 11.32
N VAL A 248 3.71 -17.99 10.07
CA VAL A 248 2.55 -17.66 9.24
C VAL A 248 1.40 -18.60 9.57
N ASP A 249 0.20 -18.06 9.74
CA ASP A 249 -1.03 -18.85 9.90
C ASP A 249 -1.64 -19.22 8.55
N GLU A 250 -2.63 -20.11 8.56
CA GLU A 250 -3.32 -20.53 7.32
C GLU A 250 -4.01 -19.35 6.62
N ALA A 251 -4.53 -18.38 7.36
CA ALA A 251 -5.18 -17.19 6.79
C ALA A 251 -4.21 -16.32 5.97
N ASP A 252 -2.93 -16.35 6.33
CA ASP A 252 -1.86 -15.61 5.67
C ASP A 252 -1.04 -16.43 4.67
N LEU A 253 -1.40 -17.69 4.42
CA LEU A 253 -0.68 -18.55 3.48
C LEU A 253 -0.56 -17.92 2.08
N THR A 254 -1.59 -17.20 1.64
CA THR A 254 -1.59 -16.47 0.37
C THR A 254 -0.43 -15.48 0.24
N LEU A 255 0.04 -14.87 1.34
CA LEU A 255 1.18 -13.96 1.33
C LEU A 255 2.48 -14.67 0.95
N VAL A 256 2.64 -15.93 1.35
CA VAL A 256 3.80 -16.76 0.99
C VAL A 256 3.73 -17.12 -0.49
N LEU A 257 2.57 -17.58 -0.94
CA LEU A 257 2.37 -18.07 -2.30
C LEU A 257 2.38 -16.97 -3.35
N ASN A 258 2.10 -15.71 -2.98
CA ASN A 258 2.27 -14.57 -3.88
C ASN A 258 3.68 -14.48 -4.48
N GLY A 259 4.71 -14.96 -3.78
CA GLY A 259 6.07 -15.03 -4.31
C GLY A 259 6.22 -15.94 -5.54
N LEU A 260 5.33 -16.92 -5.73
CA LEU A 260 5.29 -17.78 -6.94
C LEU A 260 4.91 -16.99 -8.20
N GLY A 261 4.27 -15.82 -8.04
CA GLY A 261 3.93 -14.93 -9.15
C GLY A 261 5.09 -14.10 -9.69
N SER A 262 6.26 -14.11 -9.03
CA SER A 262 7.38 -13.23 -9.40
C SER A 262 7.99 -13.58 -10.77
N SER A 263 8.50 -12.55 -11.45
CA SER A 263 9.30 -12.71 -12.66
C SER A 263 10.63 -13.41 -12.39
N ALA A 264 11.17 -13.28 -11.18
CA ALA A 264 12.46 -13.78 -10.77
C ALA A 264 12.40 -15.23 -10.22
N ALA A 265 13.15 -16.14 -10.84
CA ALA A 265 13.19 -17.55 -10.43
C ALA A 265 13.66 -17.74 -8.98
N HIS A 266 14.64 -16.96 -8.51
CA HIS A 266 15.11 -17.04 -7.12
C HIS A 266 14.08 -16.57 -6.08
N VAL A 267 13.17 -15.66 -6.45
CA VAL A 267 12.04 -15.26 -5.59
C VAL A 267 11.01 -16.39 -5.50
N ARG A 268 10.66 -17.01 -6.65
CA ARG A 268 9.75 -18.17 -6.69
C ARG A 268 10.32 -19.35 -5.89
N ALA A 269 11.61 -19.65 -6.05
CA ALA A 269 12.31 -20.66 -5.25
C ALA A 269 12.26 -20.36 -3.75
N ALA A 270 12.46 -19.10 -3.35
CA ALA A 270 12.36 -18.68 -1.95
C ALA A 270 10.93 -18.81 -1.41
N ALA A 271 9.92 -18.53 -2.23
CA ALA A 271 8.51 -18.72 -1.87
C ALA A 271 8.18 -20.20 -1.60
N ILE A 272 8.63 -21.12 -2.45
CA ILE A 272 8.48 -22.57 -2.24
C ILE A 272 9.20 -23.01 -0.96
N ALA A 273 10.45 -22.59 -0.79
CA ALA A 273 11.24 -22.93 0.38
C ALA A 273 10.67 -22.34 1.67
N GLY A 274 9.97 -21.21 1.60
CA GLY A 274 9.22 -20.63 2.71
C GLY A 274 7.89 -21.36 2.97
N ALA A 275 7.16 -21.76 1.92
CA ALA A 275 5.92 -22.51 2.04
C ALA A 275 6.11 -23.84 2.78
N MET A 276 7.23 -24.53 2.52
CA MET A 276 7.67 -25.72 3.27
C MET A 276 7.94 -25.49 4.77
N GLN A 277 7.89 -24.24 5.24
CA GLN A 277 8.08 -23.89 6.65
C GLN A 277 6.78 -23.39 7.29
N VAL A 278 5.69 -23.27 6.53
CA VAL A 278 4.40 -22.86 7.08
C VAL A 278 3.83 -24.04 7.87
N PRO A 279 3.50 -23.88 9.17
CA PRO A 279 3.08 -25.01 10.01
C PRO A 279 1.92 -25.83 9.43
N CYS A 280 0.91 -25.19 8.83
CA CYS A 280 -0.22 -25.93 8.28
C CYS A 280 0.12 -26.74 7.02
N ILE A 281 1.16 -26.36 6.27
CA ILE A 281 1.70 -27.17 5.15
C ILE A 281 2.60 -28.27 5.71
N GLU A 282 3.49 -27.94 6.64
CA GLU A 282 4.41 -28.90 7.25
C GLU A 282 3.64 -30.07 7.92
N ASP A 283 2.59 -29.74 8.69
CA ASP A 283 1.75 -30.69 9.42
C ASP A 283 0.63 -31.32 8.59
N LEU A 284 0.51 -30.98 7.30
CA LEU A 284 -0.58 -31.45 6.41
C LEU A 284 -1.99 -31.17 6.96
N SER A 285 -2.15 -30.02 7.63
CA SER A 285 -3.41 -29.61 8.28
C SER A 285 -4.15 -28.50 7.53
N VAL A 286 -3.54 -27.92 6.49
CA VAL A 286 -4.18 -26.92 5.62
C VAL A 286 -5.39 -27.51 4.89
N ALA A 287 -6.51 -26.79 4.88
CA ALA A 287 -7.67 -27.22 4.12
C ALA A 287 -7.39 -27.11 2.61
N PRO A 288 -7.58 -28.18 1.82
CA PRO A 288 -7.39 -28.09 0.38
C PRO A 288 -8.43 -27.16 -0.24
N THR A 289 -7.96 -26.20 -1.03
CA THR A 289 -8.81 -25.30 -1.83
C THR A 289 -8.36 -25.37 -3.27
N THR A 290 -9.30 -25.22 -4.22
CA THR A 290 -8.99 -25.22 -5.65
C THR A 290 -7.90 -24.19 -5.98
N ALA A 291 -7.95 -22.99 -5.40
CA ALA A 291 -6.94 -21.96 -5.58
C ALA A 291 -5.54 -22.40 -5.14
N LEU A 292 -5.40 -22.89 -3.89
CA LEU A 292 -4.13 -23.38 -3.34
C LEU A 292 -3.56 -24.51 -4.20
N THR A 293 -4.37 -25.53 -4.47
CA THR A 293 -3.95 -26.70 -5.24
C THR A 293 -3.54 -26.33 -6.66
N CYS A 294 -4.30 -25.46 -7.35
CA CYS A 294 -3.96 -25.00 -8.69
C CYS A 294 -2.66 -24.18 -8.70
N GLN A 295 -2.42 -23.37 -7.67
CA GLN A 295 -1.21 -22.56 -7.57
C GLN A 295 0.04 -23.43 -7.36
N LEU A 296 -0.02 -24.41 -6.44
CA LEU A 296 1.07 -25.34 -6.21
C LEU A 296 1.31 -26.24 -7.43
N PHE A 297 0.25 -26.80 -8.00
CA PHE A 297 0.33 -27.62 -9.21
C PHE A 297 0.98 -26.85 -10.37
N SER A 298 0.58 -25.59 -10.60
CA SER A 298 1.18 -24.74 -11.64
C SER A 298 2.69 -24.54 -11.42
N ALA A 299 3.15 -24.42 -10.17
CA ALA A 299 4.57 -24.27 -9.85
C ALA A 299 5.40 -25.53 -10.18
N THR A 300 4.80 -26.72 -10.20
CA THR A 300 5.46 -27.97 -10.63
C THR A 300 5.82 -28.01 -12.11
N HIS A 301 5.37 -27.01 -12.87
CA HIS A 301 5.68 -26.85 -14.29
C HIS A 301 6.50 -25.58 -14.56
N ASP A 302 7.20 -25.04 -13.56
CA ASP A 302 8.05 -23.87 -13.74
C ASP A 302 9.09 -24.06 -14.86
N THR A 303 9.41 -22.96 -15.55
CA THR A 303 10.44 -22.93 -16.61
C THR A 303 11.86 -23.07 -16.08
N ASP A 304 12.10 -22.74 -14.80
CA ASP A 304 13.36 -22.97 -14.12
C ASP A 304 13.36 -24.35 -13.47
N GLU A 305 14.31 -25.22 -13.85
CA GLU A 305 14.37 -26.60 -13.37
C GLU A 305 14.61 -26.70 -11.84
N GLY A 306 15.30 -25.72 -11.25
CA GLY A 306 15.51 -25.67 -9.80
C GLY A 306 14.21 -25.37 -9.05
N VAL A 307 13.46 -24.37 -9.53
CA VAL A 307 12.13 -24.01 -9.00
C VAL A 307 11.18 -25.19 -9.16
N LYS A 308 11.13 -25.79 -10.36
CA LYS A 308 10.30 -26.95 -10.68
C LYS A 308 10.58 -28.14 -9.76
N THR A 309 11.84 -28.49 -9.56
CA THR A 309 12.23 -29.60 -8.67
C THR A 309 11.79 -29.32 -7.23
N ALA A 310 11.97 -28.09 -6.74
CA ALA A 310 11.53 -27.70 -5.41
C ALA A 310 9.99 -27.74 -5.29
N ALA A 311 9.27 -27.29 -6.33
CA ALA A 311 7.83 -27.30 -6.37
C ALA A 311 7.25 -28.72 -6.38
N LEU A 312 7.88 -29.65 -7.11
CA LEU A 312 7.52 -31.07 -7.09
C LEU A 312 7.66 -31.65 -5.68
N ASN A 313 8.75 -31.36 -4.97
CA ASN A 313 8.90 -31.81 -3.58
C ASN A 313 7.82 -31.24 -2.64
N LEU A 314 7.45 -29.96 -2.81
CA LEU A 314 6.37 -29.34 -2.04
C LEU A 314 5.00 -29.93 -2.40
N TRP A 315 4.76 -30.21 -3.69
CA TRP A 315 3.54 -30.85 -4.17
C TRP A 315 3.38 -32.28 -3.64
N ASP A 316 4.45 -33.07 -3.70
CA ASP A 316 4.50 -34.43 -3.15
C ASP A 316 4.30 -34.42 -1.64
N HIS A 317 4.82 -33.40 -0.94
CA HIS A 317 4.55 -33.22 0.50
C HIS A 317 3.09 -32.84 0.75
N TYR A 318 2.53 -31.90 -0.02
CA TYR A 318 1.14 -31.45 0.11
C TYR A 318 0.11 -32.58 -0.04
N ASP A 319 0.44 -33.60 -0.86
CA ASP A 319 -0.29 -34.87 -0.99
C ASP A 319 -1.80 -34.69 -1.26
N GLN A 320 -2.13 -33.77 -2.18
CA GLN A 320 -3.51 -33.57 -2.65
C GLN A 320 -3.62 -33.80 -4.15
N GLU A 321 -4.80 -34.23 -4.59
CA GLU A 321 -5.12 -34.32 -6.01
C GLU A 321 -5.57 -32.97 -6.57
N LEU A 322 -5.23 -32.69 -7.83
CA LEU A 322 -5.76 -31.54 -8.55
C LEU A 322 -7.28 -31.72 -8.72
N PRO A 323 -8.14 -30.78 -8.29
CA PRO A 323 -9.58 -30.92 -8.45
C PRO A 323 -10.02 -30.67 -9.90
N ALA A 324 -11.15 -31.23 -10.32
CA ALA A 324 -11.64 -31.13 -11.70
C ALA A 324 -12.15 -29.73 -12.09
N ASP A 325 -12.38 -28.83 -11.13
CA ASP A 325 -12.80 -27.43 -11.35
C ASP A 325 -11.63 -26.44 -11.47
N TYR A 326 -10.42 -26.96 -11.71
CA TYR A 326 -9.15 -26.20 -11.83
C TYR A 326 -9.16 -25.05 -12.85
N ALA A 327 -10.00 -25.14 -13.90
CA ALA A 327 -9.86 -24.31 -15.08
C ALA A 327 -9.94 -22.80 -14.76
N SER A 328 -10.86 -22.39 -13.89
CA SER A 328 -11.06 -20.98 -13.56
C SER A 328 -9.84 -20.36 -12.88
N GLU A 329 -9.27 -21.05 -11.89
CA GLU A 329 -8.08 -20.63 -11.15
C GLU A 329 -6.83 -20.60 -12.05
N MET A 330 -6.60 -21.66 -12.83
CA MET A 330 -5.39 -21.77 -13.65
C MET A 330 -5.37 -20.81 -14.84
N LEU A 331 -6.54 -20.46 -15.40
CA LEU A 331 -6.65 -19.47 -16.49
C LEU A 331 -6.15 -18.08 -16.06
N ALA A 332 -6.32 -17.70 -14.78
CA ALA A 332 -5.84 -16.42 -14.27
C ALA A 332 -4.30 -16.28 -14.41
N TYR A 333 -3.56 -17.38 -14.34
CA TYR A 333 -2.09 -17.36 -14.48
C TYR A 333 -1.63 -17.19 -15.93
N LEU A 334 -2.46 -17.51 -16.93
CA LEU A 334 -2.14 -17.26 -18.35
C LEU A 334 -2.07 -15.78 -18.70
N VAL A 335 -2.68 -14.92 -17.88
CA VAL A 335 -2.62 -13.46 -18.03
C VAL A 335 -1.69 -12.81 -17.01
N SER A 336 -0.81 -13.58 -16.37
CA SER A 336 0.22 -13.04 -15.48
C SER A 336 1.16 -12.09 -16.23
N PRO A 337 1.68 -11.01 -15.59
CA PRO A 337 2.74 -10.19 -16.18
C PRO A 337 4.05 -10.98 -16.39
N SER A 338 4.30 -12.03 -15.60
CA SER A 338 5.50 -12.86 -15.68
C SER A 338 5.41 -13.90 -16.80
N SER A 339 6.37 -13.87 -17.74
CA SER A 339 6.44 -14.85 -18.84
C SER A 339 6.66 -16.28 -18.35
N SER A 340 7.50 -16.48 -17.33
CA SER A 340 7.72 -17.80 -16.71
C SER A 340 6.44 -18.35 -16.10
N VAL A 341 5.65 -17.51 -15.40
CA VAL A 341 4.37 -17.93 -14.81
C VAL A 341 3.37 -18.31 -15.89
N ARG A 342 3.27 -17.52 -16.97
CA ARG A 342 2.39 -17.87 -18.11
C ARG A 342 2.78 -19.19 -18.76
N ALA A 343 4.08 -19.42 -18.99
CA ALA A 343 4.57 -20.65 -19.60
C ALA A 343 4.34 -21.88 -18.71
N ALA A 344 4.55 -21.74 -17.40
CA ALA A 344 4.26 -22.78 -16.41
C ALA A 344 2.77 -23.11 -16.39
N ALA A 345 1.90 -22.10 -16.28
CA ALA A 345 0.45 -22.26 -16.30
C ALA A 345 -0.07 -22.90 -17.59
N SER A 346 0.49 -22.54 -18.75
CA SER A 346 0.15 -23.15 -20.03
C SER A 346 0.41 -24.66 -20.04
N THR A 347 1.56 -25.06 -19.53
CA THR A 347 1.96 -26.47 -19.46
C THR A 347 1.15 -27.22 -18.42
N ALA A 348 0.99 -26.64 -17.22
CA ALA A 348 0.19 -27.19 -16.15
C ALA A 348 -1.28 -27.38 -16.57
N LEU A 349 -1.89 -26.38 -17.23
CA LEU A 349 -3.28 -26.49 -17.67
C LEU A 349 -3.46 -27.61 -18.71
N THR A 350 -2.49 -27.79 -19.61
CA THR A 350 -2.51 -28.89 -20.58
C THR A 350 -2.47 -30.25 -19.87
N GLU A 351 -1.62 -30.39 -18.85
CA GLU A 351 -1.54 -31.63 -18.07
C GLU A 351 -2.80 -31.85 -17.22
N ALA A 352 -3.37 -30.79 -16.64
CA ALA A 352 -4.63 -30.85 -15.91
C ALA A 352 -5.79 -31.36 -16.78
N ILE A 353 -5.85 -30.95 -18.05
CA ILE A 353 -6.83 -31.48 -19.03
C ILE A 353 -6.60 -32.97 -19.27
N ARG A 354 -5.35 -33.42 -19.31
CA ARG A 354 -5.00 -34.85 -19.48
C ARG A 354 -5.40 -35.68 -18.27
N MET A 355 -5.24 -35.13 -17.06
CA MET A 355 -5.65 -35.78 -15.81
C MET A 355 -7.18 -35.86 -15.69
N HIS A 356 -7.90 -34.85 -16.18
CA HIS A 356 -9.35 -34.73 -16.11
C HIS A 356 -9.98 -34.66 -17.50
N GLU A 357 -9.84 -35.72 -18.32
CA GLU A 357 -10.26 -35.70 -19.74
C GLU A 357 -11.73 -35.28 -19.98
N ASP A 358 -12.61 -35.49 -19.00
CA ASP A 358 -14.01 -35.11 -19.07
C ASP A 358 -14.23 -33.59 -19.03
N THR A 359 -13.28 -32.82 -18.52
CA THR A 359 -13.34 -31.36 -18.46
C THR A 359 -12.89 -30.69 -19.76
N LEU A 360 -12.25 -31.43 -20.69
CA LEU A 360 -11.66 -30.90 -21.93
C LEU A 360 -12.56 -29.90 -22.66
N SER A 361 -13.83 -30.26 -22.90
CA SER A 361 -14.75 -29.38 -23.62
C SER A 361 -15.03 -28.07 -22.88
N ALA A 362 -15.20 -28.14 -21.55
CA ALA A 362 -15.45 -26.97 -20.71
C ALA A 362 -14.20 -26.08 -20.65
N THR A 363 -13.03 -26.67 -20.45
CA THR A 363 -11.74 -25.96 -20.38
C THR A 363 -11.38 -25.29 -21.72
N LEU A 364 -11.61 -25.95 -22.85
CA LEU A 364 -11.41 -25.35 -24.18
C LEU A 364 -12.33 -24.15 -24.39
N ASN A 365 -13.62 -24.26 -24.03
CA ASN A 365 -14.55 -23.14 -24.14
C ASN A 365 -14.10 -21.95 -23.28
N ALA A 366 -13.62 -22.22 -22.07
CA ALA A 366 -13.08 -21.19 -21.17
C ALA A 366 -11.79 -20.55 -21.73
N LEU A 367 -10.88 -21.33 -22.31
CA LEU A 367 -9.69 -20.83 -23.01
C LEU A 367 -10.06 -19.92 -24.19
N MET A 368 -10.99 -20.35 -25.05
CA MET A 368 -11.43 -19.58 -26.21
C MET A 368 -12.12 -18.26 -25.80
N ALA A 369 -12.91 -18.29 -24.72
CA ALA A 369 -13.50 -17.09 -24.13
C ALA A 369 -12.42 -16.15 -23.55
N SER A 370 -11.46 -16.70 -22.81
CA SER A 370 -10.32 -15.95 -22.26
C SER A 370 -9.48 -15.30 -23.36
N PHE A 371 -9.22 -15.99 -24.47
CA PHE A 371 -8.52 -15.43 -25.63
C PHE A 371 -9.21 -14.18 -26.19
N SER A 372 -10.55 -14.24 -26.32
CA SER A 372 -11.35 -13.13 -26.86
C SER A 372 -11.48 -11.95 -25.89
N ALA A 373 -11.46 -12.21 -24.58
CA ALA A 373 -11.62 -11.18 -23.54
C ALA A 373 -10.30 -10.57 -23.06
N CYS A 374 -9.15 -11.20 -23.35
CA CYS A 374 -7.86 -10.75 -22.86
C CYS A 374 -7.33 -9.57 -23.67
N ASP A 375 -7.16 -8.40 -23.04
CA ASP A 375 -6.58 -7.21 -23.67
C ASP A 375 -5.06 -7.28 -23.82
N MET A 376 -4.40 -8.06 -22.97
CA MET A 376 -2.94 -8.19 -22.98
C MET A 376 -2.46 -9.14 -24.08
N ALA A 377 -1.67 -8.64 -25.03
CA ALA A 377 -1.11 -9.43 -26.13
C ALA A 377 -0.35 -10.67 -25.64
N ALA A 378 0.49 -10.50 -24.62
CA ALA A 378 1.25 -11.61 -24.02
C ALA A 378 0.36 -12.65 -23.33
N GLY A 379 -0.80 -12.24 -22.80
CA GLY A 379 -1.80 -13.14 -22.24
C GLY A 379 -2.54 -13.92 -23.33
N ARG A 380 -2.98 -13.25 -24.40
CA ARG A 380 -3.55 -13.90 -25.59
C ARG A 380 -2.61 -14.92 -26.20
N GLN A 381 -1.32 -14.59 -26.28
CA GLN A 381 -0.29 -15.52 -26.74
C GLN A 381 -0.23 -16.79 -25.87
N ALA A 382 -0.18 -16.65 -24.54
CA ALA A 382 -0.14 -17.81 -23.64
C ALA A 382 -1.41 -18.68 -23.74
N VAL A 383 -2.58 -18.07 -23.92
CA VAL A 383 -3.83 -18.79 -24.17
C VAL A 383 -3.77 -19.55 -25.50
N ALA A 384 -3.29 -18.92 -26.57
CA ALA A 384 -3.13 -19.56 -27.88
C ALA A 384 -2.13 -20.73 -27.84
N GLU A 385 -1.00 -20.56 -27.15
CA GLU A 385 -0.01 -21.62 -26.92
C GLU A 385 -0.64 -22.81 -26.17
N THR A 386 -1.49 -22.54 -25.18
CA THR A 386 -2.17 -23.60 -24.42
C THR A 386 -3.20 -24.35 -25.27
N LEU A 387 -3.96 -23.62 -26.11
CA LEU A 387 -4.85 -24.23 -27.10
C LEU A 387 -4.07 -25.11 -28.08
N LEU A 388 -2.91 -24.65 -28.55
CA LEU A 388 -2.04 -25.39 -29.45
C LEU A 388 -1.50 -26.67 -28.80
N LYS A 389 -1.00 -26.58 -27.56
CA LYS A 389 -0.54 -27.75 -26.78
C LYS A 389 -1.66 -28.77 -26.54
N SER A 390 -2.91 -28.30 -26.46
CA SER A 390 -4.09 -29.16 -26.24
C SER A 390 -4.60 -29.84 -27.52
N VAL A 391 -4.03 -29.56 -28.70
CA VAL A 391 -4.51 -30.11 -29.98
C VAL A 391 -4.50 -31.64 -29.99
N GLU A 392 -3.47 -32.26 -29.41
CA GLU A 392 -3.33 -33.72 -29.35
C GLU A 392 -4.39 -34.39 -28.47
N LEU A 393 -5.05 -33.63 -27.59
CA LEU A 393 -6.11 -34.10 -26.70
C LEU A 393 -7.50 -34.05 -27.36
N LEU A 394 -7.62 -33.39 -28.52
CA LEU A 394 -8.90 -33.17 -29.19
C LEU A 394 -9.52 -34.49 -29.67
N ARG A 395 -10.83 -34.62 -29.44
CA ARG A 395 -11.66 -35.70 -29.99
C ARG A 395 -12.66 -35.14 -30.98
N ALA A 396 -13.29 -36.01 -31.78
CA ALA A 396 -14.29 -35.61 -32.78
C ALA A 396 -15.40 -34.72 -32.22
N ARG A 397 -15.82 -34.96 -30.95
CA ARG A 397 -16.82 -34.15 -30.23
C ARG A 397 -16.42 -32.68 -30.01
N ASN A 398 -15.12 -32.37 -30.06
CA ASN A 398 -14.58 -31.03 -29.79
C ASN A 398 -14.46 -30.18 -31.06
N LEU A 399 -14.44 -30.81 -32.25
CA LEU A 399 -14.19 -30.14 -33.53
C LEU A 399 -15.16 -28.98 -33.85
N PRO A 400 -16.48 -29.06 -33.57
CA PRO A 400 -17.39 -27.96 -33.86
C PRO A 400 -17.05 -26.67 -33.09
N ALA A 401 -16.67 -26.81 -31.81
CA ALA A 401 -16.31 -25.67 -30.96
C ALA A 401 -15.01 -25.02 -31.44
N VAL A 402 -13.99 -25.83 -31.74
CA VAL A 402 -12.70 -25.36 -32.29
C VAL A 402 -12.90 -24.68 -33.64
N SER A 403 -13.70 -25.26 -34.54
CA SER A 403 -14.00 -24.67 -35.86
C SER A 403 -14.70 -23.32 -35.73
N SER A 404 -15.66 -23.18 -34.82
CA SER A 404 -16.33 -21.90 -34.55
C SER A 404 -15.39 -20.84 -33.97
N PHE A 405 -14.35 -21.24 -33.23
CA PHE A 405 -13.37 -20.29 -32.72
C PHE A 405 -12.39 -19.83 -33.80
N LEU A 406 -11.86 -20.75 -34.60
CA LEU A 406 -10.95 -20.41 -35.69
C LEU A 406 -11.58 -19.47 -36.72
N SER A 407 -12.88 -19.63 -37.02
CA SER A 407 -13.59 -18.70 -37.92
C SER A 407 -13.71 -17.29 -37.32
N LYS A 408 -13.94 -17.17 -36.00
CA LYS A 408 -13.95 -15.87 -35.31
C LYS A 408 -12.56 -15.22 -35.29
N CYS A 409 -11.51 -16.00 -35.04
CA CYS A 409 -10.14 -15.52 -35.03
C CYS A 409 -9.67 -15.06 -36.41
N SER A 410 -10.10 -15.72 -37.49
CA SER A 410 -9.76 -15.29 -38.87
C SER A 410 -10.33 -13.93 -39.28
N GLY A 411 -11.33 -13.41 -38.55
CA GLY A 411 -11.88 -12.07 -38.74
C GLY A 411 -11.26 -10.98 -37.86
N LEU A 412 -10.41 -11.36 -36.90
CA LEU A 412 -9.57 -10.42 -36.15
C LEU A 412 -8.28 -10.28 -36.97
N GLU A 413 -8.01 -9.10 -37.53
CA GLU A 413 -6.71 -8.80 -38.13
C GLU A 413 -5.64 -8.96 -37.05
N CYS A 414 -5.02 -10.15 -36.99
CA CYS A 414 -3.96 -10.42 -36.04
C CYS A 414 -2.72 -9.61 -36.42
N ALA A 415 -2.55 -8.44 -35.82
CA ALA A 415 -1.23 -7.89 -35.57
C ALA A 415 -0.55 -8.80 -34.53
N TRP A 416 0.25 -9.73 -35.02
CA TRP A 416 1.12 -10.59 -34.22
C TRP A 416 2.37 -9.83 -33.78
#